data_AF-A0A9J6EDJ6-F1
#
_entry.id   AF-A0A9J6EDJ6-F1
#
_cell.length_a   1.000
_cell.length_b   1.000
_cell.length_c   1.000
_cell.angle_alpha   90.00
_cell.angle_beta   90.00
_cell.angle_gamma   90.00
#
_symmetry.space_group_name_H-M   'P 1'
#
loop_
_entity.id
_entity.type
_entity.pdbx_description
1 polymer ?
#
loop_
_entity_poly.entity_id
_entity_poly.type
_entity_poly.pdbx_seq_one_letter_code
_entity_poly.pdbx_strand_id
1 'polypeptide(L)'
;MSLAAEDRDVDVQDDHGEQPLPTTSRSEELPGPASPSGSEGTVETWSRSQMQVSGSSTHLSCVAICSLLVLLTIAGVAIAAYKMHAGDAVMALFKHSAAFMRLRGNATTTEDSSPLHDADSRYLVLHEKKVPSTRSSCQSDVCTWVENYLRGRIDTAINPCIDFYGHVCSSQWASQGLNLHSRVYRERTVGMMMMDIERFFRDYLSENEEPYHKYSGVFLHQAISLLPKCQSEEKDDKNLTSLRGLLEEYNLGNWPYKRAPRGSNIVAVSAFVDRDLGVFPFVRLFLQKPFEDDRMYTVHIDVPSLTLKRYNLAYPDEPPSNFTQKIALALSLLGKAQDVAEQSEAIAALETKLQHIMSAPRFVEFAERIKSIGQLDHKGKWKLESIPQHLVSRYRDV
;
A
#
# COMPACT_ATOMS: atom_id res chain seq x y z
N MET A 1 -38.40 29.93 -32.17
CA MET A 1 -38.27 28.89 -33.22
C MET A 1 -38.42 27.55 -32.53
N SER A 2 -39.58 26.92 -32.69
CA SER A 2 -39.90 25.58 -32.20
C SER A 2 -39.08 24.53 -32.95
N LEU A 3 -38.58 23.53 -32.25
CA LEU A 3 -38.29 22.23 -32.85
C LEU A 3 -38.89 21.15 -31.96
N ALA A 4 -39.68 20.31 -32.63
CA ALA A 4 -40.58 19.32 -32.09
C ALA A 4 -39.82 18.04 -31.69
N ALA A 5 -40.37 17.36 -30.68
CA ALA A 5 -40.04 16.00 -30.33
C ALA A 5 -40.82 15.04 -31.24
N GLU A 6 -40.15 14.01 -31.76
CA GLU A 6 -40.75 12.94 -32.55
C GLU A 6 -40.73 11.66 -31.69
N ASP A 7 -41.94 11.23 -31.34
CA ASP A 7 -42.29 10.00 -30.66
C ASP A 7 -42.21 8.82 -31.64
N ARG A 8 -41.66 7.68 -31.21
CA ARG A 8 -41.83 6.40 -31.90
C ARG A 8 -42.05 5.28 -30.89
N ASP A 9 -43.33 4.94 -30.74
CA ASP A 9 -43.82 3.66 -30.25
C ASP A 9 -43.40 2.52 -31.18
N VAL A 10 -42.97 1.41 -30.59
CA VAL A 10 -42.92 0.10 -31.25
C VAL A 10 -43.59 -0.91 -30.33
N ASP A 11 -44.83 -1.22 -30.67
CA ASP A 11 -45.54 -2.44 -30.27
C ASP A 11 -44.83 -3.66 -30.84
N VAL A 12 -44.57 -4.67 -30.01
CA VAL A 12 -44.42 -6.06 -30.45
C VAL A 12 -45.28 -6.94 -29.56
N GLN A 13 -46.27 -7.54 -30.22
CA GLN A 13 -47.35 -8.34 -29.69
C GLN A 13 -46.94 -9.83 -29.60
N ASP A 14 -47.51 -10.50 -28.60
CA ASP A 14 -47.44 -11.92 -28.28
C ASP A 14 -47.68 -12.89 -29.45
N ASP A 15 -47.08 -14.10 -29.40
CA ASP A 15 -47.91 -15.31 -29.49
C ASP A 15 -47.27 -16.66 -29.06
N HIS A 16 -48.05 -17.38 -28.24
CA HIS A 16 -48.35 -18.82 -28.13
C HIS A 16 -47.31 -19.98 -28.00
N GLY A 17 -47.64 -20.89 -27.05
CA GLY A 17 -47.53 -22.36 -27.12
C GLY A 17 -46.87 -23.03 -25.90
N GLU A 18 -47.59 -23.55 -24.88
CA GLU A 18 -48.05 -24.95 -24.69
C GLU A 18 -46.94 -26.03 -24.95
N GLN A 19 -46.65 -27.07 -24.16
CA GLN A 19 -47.30 -27.84 -23.08
C GLN A 19 -46.26 -28.85 -22.45
N PRO A 20 -46.62 -29.69 -21.44
CA PRO A 20 -45.67 -30.33 -20.48
C PRO A 20 -45.43 -31.86 -20.59
N LEU A 21 -44.51 -32.37 -19.73
CA LEU A 21 -44.30 -33.75 -19.18
C LEU A 21 -43.58 -34.80 -20.09
N PRO A 22 -42.94 -35.89 -19.56
CA PRO A 22 -43.19 -36.57 -18.28
C PRO A 22 -41.97 -37.04 -17.44
N THR A 23 -42.34 -37.56 -16.26
CA THR A 23 -41.61 -38.31 -15.21
C THR A 23 -41.02 -39.66 -15.65
N THR A 24 -39.97 -40.13 -14.95
CA THR A 24 -39.64 -41.55 -14.60
C THR A 24 -38.43 -41.54 -13.62
N SER A 25 -38.58 -41.93 -12.34
CA SER A 25 -38.31 -43.27 -11.73
C SER A 25 -36.86 -43.75 -11.89
N ARG A 26 -36.15 -44.44 -10.98
CA ARG A 26 -36.27 -45.02 -9.62
C ARG A 26 -34.99 -45.89 -9.47
N SER A 27 -34.63 -46.27 -8.23
CA SER A 27 -33.66 -47.34 -7.84
C SER A 27 -32.18 -46.93 -7.77
N GLU A 28 -31.36 -47.32 -6.79
CA GLU A 28 -31.43 -48.44 -5.83
C GLU A 28 -30.48 -48.20 -4.65
N GLU A 29 -30.89 -48.62 -3.45
CA GLU A 29 -30.04 -48.87 -2.27
C GLU A 29 -29.25 -50.19 -2.44
N LEU A 30 -28.06 -50.32 -1.84
CA LEU A 30 -27.67 -51.45 -0.96
C LEU A 30 -26.26 -51.21 -0.35
N PRO A 31 -25.88 -51.92 0.76
CA PRO A 31 -24.98 -51.43 1.80
C PRO A 31 -23.67 -52.22 2.03
N GLY A 32 -22.73 -51.58 2.74
CA GLY A 32 -21.72 -52.18 3.66
C GLY A 32 -20.59 -53.03 3.05
N PRO A 33 -19.56 -53.47 3.84
CA PRO A 33 -19.43 -53.37 5.30
C PRO A 33 -18.02 -53.00 5.86
N ALA A 34 -18.01 -52.87 7.20
CA ALA A 34 -16.99 -53.31 8.17
C ALA A 34 -15.72 -52.47 8.49
N SER A 35 -15.70 -52.03 9.75
CA SER A 35 -14.55 -51.62 10.59
C SER A 35 -13.52 -52.75 10.83
N PRO A 36 -12.31 -52.41 11.32
CA PRO A 36 -11.95 -52.68 12.74
C PRO A 36 -11.24 -51.46 13.38
N SER A 37 -11.64 -50.98 14.56
CA SER A 37 -11.24 -51.41 15.92
C SER A 37 -9.76 -51.20 16.30
N GLY A 38 -9.52 -50.24 17.21
CA GLY A 38 -8.64 -50.42 18.37
C GLY A 38 -7.17 -49.98 18.26
N SER A 39 -6.81 -48.92 18.98
CA SER A 39 -5.84 -49.01 20.08
C SER A 39 -5.68 -47.65 20.77
N GLU A 40 -5.99 -47.63 22.06
CA GLU A 40 -5.56 -46.60 23.01
C GLU A 40 -4.03 -46.69 23.17
N GLY A 41 -3.34 -45.61 22.85
CA GLY A 41 -1.91 -45.44 23.10
C GLY A 41 -1.69 -44.43 24.20
N THR A 42 -1.51 -44.91 25.42
CA THR A 42 -1.00 -44.15 26.57
C THR A 42 0.44 -43.72 26.26
N VAL A 43 0.70 -42.42 26.15
CA VAL A 43 2.07 -41.92 25.99
C VAL A 43 2.65 -41.60 27.37
N GLU A 44 3.61 -42.43 27.75
CA GLU A 44 4.45 -42.33 28.93
C GLU A 44 5.22 -41.02 28.98
N THR A 45 5.25 -40.42 30.17
CA THR A 45 6.13 -39.34 30.57
C THR A 45 7.55 -39.86 30.76
N TRP A 46 8.46 -39.53 29.83
CA TRP A 46 9.89 -39.81 29.99
C TRP A 46 10.54 -38.81 30.95
N SER A 47 11.08 -39.38 32.01
CA SER A 47 11.84 -38.76 33.09
C SER A 47 13.34 -38.93 32.84
N ARG A 48 14.10 -37.94 33.35
CA ARG A 48 15.56 -37.90 33.59
C ARG A 48 16.50 -37.82 32.39
N SER A 49 17.29 -36.74 32.39
CA SER A 49 18.75 -36.84 32.54
C SER A 49 19.31 -35.54 33.12
N GLN A 50 19.58 -35.52 34.42
CA GLN A 50 20.50 -34.55 35.02
C GLN A 50 21.92 -35.05 34.76
N MET A 51 22.68 -34.32 33.94
CA MET A 51 24.12 -34.48 33.85
C MET A 51 24.79 -33.62 34.91
N GLN A 52 25.36 -34.29 35.92
CA GLN A 52 26.41 -33.71 36.77
C GLN A 52 27.68 -33.57 35.93
N VAL A 53 28.11 -32.34 35.67
CA VAL A 53 29.40 -32.04 35.06
C VAL A 53 30.42 -31.83 36.18
N SER A 54 31.27 -32.84 36.36
CA SER A 54 32.49 -32.78 37.18
C SER A 54 33.49 -31.83 36.51
N GLY A 55 34.01 -30.89 37.30
CA GLY A 55 34.86 -29.81 36.84
C GLY A 55 36.17 -30.26 36.17
N SER A 56 36.45 -29.63 35.04
CA SER A 56 37.81 -29.41 34.55
C SER A 56 38.06 -27.91 34.48
N SER A 57 39.03 -27.44 35.26
CA SER A 57 39.40 -26.02 35.47
C SER A 57 39.90 -25.31 34.20
N THR A 58 39.99 -25.99 33.06
CA THR A 58 40.47 -25.45 31.78
C THR A 58 39.35 -24.90 30.88
N HIS A 59 38.08 -25.23 31.16
CA HIS A 59 36.95 -24.74 30.36
C HIS A 59 36.57 -23.27 30.64
N LEU A 60 36.84 -22.77 31.85
CA LEU A 60 36.51 -21.38 32.23
C LEU A 60 37.28 -20.35 31.40
N SER A 61 38.54 -20.62 31.06
CA SER A 61 39.35 -19.74 30.21
C SER A 61 38.85 -19.70 28.77
N CYS A 62 38.38 -20.83 28.24
CA CYS A 62 37.85 -20.90 26.88
C CYS A 62 36.52 -20.15 26.74
N VAL A 63 35.62 -20.31 27.71
CA VAL A 63 34.34 -19.58 27.73
C VAL A 63 34.58 -18.07 27.83
N ALA A 64 35.49 -17.61 28.70
CA ALA A 64 35.81 -16.19 28.83
C ALA A 64 36.40 -15.59 27.54
N ILE A 65 37.27 -16.32 26.83
CA ILE A 65 37.84 -15.87 25.56
C ILE A 65 36.76 -15.80 24.47
N CYS A 66 35.88 -16.80 24.38
CA CYS A 66 34.76 -16.79 23.43
C CYS A 66 33.79 -15.64 23.71
N SER A 67 33.46 -15.37 24.97
CA SER A 67 32.60 -14.24 25.34
C SER A 67 33.24 -12.89 25.00
N LEU A 68 34.56 -12.74 25.19
CA LEU A 68 35.29 -11.52 24.82
C LEU A 68 35.30 -11.30 23.30
N LEU A 69 35.50 -12.36 22.51
CA LEU A 69 35.46 -12.30 21.05
C LEU A 69 34.08 -11.90 20.53
N VAL A 70 33.01 -12.44 21.12
CA VAL A 70 31.62 -12.06 20.77
C VAL A 70 31.33 -10.60 21.13
N LEU A 71 31.82 -10.12 22.27
CA LEU A 71 31.65 -8.70 22.64
C LEU A 71 32.42 -7.76 21.69
N LEU A 72 33.63 -8.14 21.27
CA LEU A 72 34.41 -7.36 20.31
C LEU A 72 33.79 -7.32 18.92
N THR A 73 33.19 -8.43 18.46
CA THR A 73 32.47 -8.43 17.17
C THR A 73 31.20 -7.60 17.23
N ILE A 74 30.42 -7.69 18.31
CA ILE A 74 29.23 -6.84 18.51
C ILE A 74 29.62 -5.36 18.56
N ALA A 75 30.68 -5.00 19.30
CA ALA A 75 31.18 -3.63 19.34
C ALA A 75 31.67 -3.14 17.96
N GLY A 76 32.37 -4.00 17.20
CA GLY A 76 32.79 -3.68 15.83
C GLY A 76 31.62 -3.43 14.89
N VAL A 77 30.58 -4.27 14.96
CA VAL A 77 29.34 -4.10 14.17
C VAL A 77 28.61 -2.82 14.59
N ALA A 78 28.51 -2.53 15.89
CA ALA A 78 27.86 -1.31 16.39
C ALA A 78 28.59 -0.04 15.95
N ILE A 79 29.93 -0.03 15.98
CA ILE A 79 30.75 1.10 15.50
C ILE A 79 30.60 1.27 13.98
N ALA A 80 30.58 0.18 13.22
CA ALA A 80 30.37 0.21 11.78
C ALA A 80 28.96 0.72 11.42
N ALA A 81 27.93 0.24 12.13
CA ALA A 81 26.56 0.71 11.98
C ALA A 81 26.40 2.18 12.37
N TYR A 82 27.05 2.63 13.45
CA TYR A 82 27.07 4.03 13.86
C TYR A 82 27.75 4.91 12.81
N LYS A 83 28.89 4.49 12.24
CA LYS A 83 29.55 5.22 11.13
C LYS A 83 28.72 5.23 9.84
N MET A 84 27.92 4.20 9.57
CA MET A 84 26.99 4.18 8.44
C MET A 84 25.76 5.06 8.68
N HIS A 85 25.27 5.14 9.92
CA HIS A 85 24.15 6.01 10.30
C HIS A 85 24.54 7.48 10.50
N ALA A 86 25.80 7.78 10.80
CA ALA A 86 26.31 9.14 10.99
C ALA A 86 26.25 10.02 9.72
N GLY A 87 25.73 9.50 8.60
CA GLY A 87 25.47 10.29 7.40
C GLY A 87 26.73 10.72 6.65
N ASP A 88 27.93 10.50 7.19
CA ASP A 88 29.20 10.93 6.57
C ASP A 88 29.46 10.23 5.23
N ALA A 89 29.10 8.95 5.10
CA ALA A 89 29.22 8.23 3.82
C ALA A 89 28.19 8.73 2.79
N VAL A 90 26.98 9.07 3.23
CA VAL A 90 25.92 9.64 2.39
C VAL A 90 26.32 11.06 1.95
N MET A 91 26.85 11.87 2.88
CA MET A 91 27.37 13.21 2.62
C MET A 91 28.61 13.18 1.72
N ALA A 92 29.48 12.17 1.82
CA ALA A 92 30.59 11.97 0.89
C ALA A 92 30.10 11.64 -0.52
N LEU A 93 29.04 10.82 -0.64
CA LEU A 93 28.39 10.49 -1.90
C LEU A 93 27.74 11.73 -2.54
N PHE A 94 27.05 12.56 -1.75
CA PHE A 94 26.50 13.85 -2.19
C PHE A 94 27.60 14.87 -2.57
N LYS A 95 28.73 14.89 -1.85
CA LYS A 95 29.88 15.72 -2.23
C LYS A 95 30.49 15.25 -3.56
N HIS A 96 30.54 13.95 -3.81
CA HIS A 96 31.12 13.39 -5.02
C HIS A 96 30.20 13.57 -6.24
N SER A 97 28.88 13.45 -6.09
CA SER A 97 27.91 13.75 -7.14
C SER A 97 27.81 15.26 -7.43
N ALA A 98 27.91 16.11 -6.41
CA ALA A 98 28.03 17.56 -6.58
C ALA A 98 29.35 17.96 -7.28
N ALA A 99 30.45 17.25 -7.03
CA ALA A 99 31.72 17.46 -7.74
C ALA A 99 31.64 17.03 -9.21
N PHE A 100 30.92 15.95 -9.52
CA PHE A 100 30.69 15.49 -10.89
C PHE A 100 29.87 16.51 -11.70
N MET A 101 28.89 17.18 -11.07
CA MET A 101 28.15 18.29 -11.70
C MET A 101 28.96 19.59 -11.85
N ARG A 102 30.07 19.77 -11.12
CA ARG A 102 30.98 20.92 -11.28
C ARG A 102 31.94 20.80 -12.46
N LEU A 103 32.18 19.60 -13.01
CA LEU A 103 33.17 19.37 -14.06
C LEU A 103 32.77 19.86 -15.46
N ARG A 104 31.63 20.56 -15.63
CA ARG A 104 31.22 21.15 -16.91
C ARG A 104 31.41 22.68 -17.01
N GLY A 105 32.15 23.29 -16.10
CA GLY A 105 32.41 24.73 -16.12
C GLY A 105 33.85 25.08 -15.79
N ASN A 106 34.76 24.98 -16.77
CA ASN A 106 36.05 25.65 -16.68
C ASN A 106 35.84 27.16 -16.87
N ALA A 107 35.71 27.88 -15.76
CA ALA A 107 35.94 29.32 -15.71
C ALA A 107 36.88 29.60 -14.53
N THR A 108 38.11 29.93 -14.86
CA THR A 108 39.16 30.40 -13.97
C THR A 108 38.76 31.70 -13.29
N THR A 109 38.63 31.72 -11.95
CA THR A 109 38.86 32.92 -11.13
C THR A 109 39.31 32.53 -9.73
N THR A 110 40.36 33.22 -9.31
CA THR A 110 41.16 33.19 -8.08
C THR A 110 40.41 33.51 -6.77
N GLU A 111 40.94 32.94 -5.68
CA GLU A 111 40.99 33.35 -4.24
C GLU A 111 40.10 34.53 -3.78
N ASP A 112 39.40 34.52 -2.64
CA ASP A 112 39.87 34.13 -1.31
C ASP A 112 38.72 34.04 -0.25
N SER A 113 38.87 33.18 0.76
CA SER A 113 38.18 33.10 2.09
C SER A 113 36.67 32.74 2.28
N SER A 114 36.44 31.80 3.22
CA SER A 114 35.18 31.17 3.75
C SER A 114 34.52 31.97 4.91
N PRO A 115 33.37 31.58 5.57
CA PRO A 115 32.65 30.29 5.53
C PRO A 115 31.10 30.29 5.51
N LEU A 116 30.56 29.30 4.79
CA LEU A 116 29.64 28.27 5.32
C LEU A 116 28.34 28.69 6.04
N HIS A 117 27.49 29.51 5.41
CA HIS A 117 26.04 29.47 5.69
C HIS A 117 25.15 29.84 4.49
N ASP A 118 25.74 29.96 3.29
CA ASP A 118 25.12 30.66 2.16
C ASP A 118 25.24 29.88 0.84
N ALA A 119 25.58 28.59 0.91
CA ALA A 119 25.80 27.77 -0.27
C ALA A 119 24.48 27.44 -0.98
N ASP A 120 23.41 27.08 -0.24
CA ASP A 120 22.12 26.74 -0.85
C ASP A 120 21.40 27.96 -1.45
N SER A 121 21.51 29.13 -0.81
CA SER A 121 20.95 30.39 -1.33
C SER A 121 21.63 30.80 -2.64
N ARG A 122 22.94 30.57 -2.77
CA ARG A 122 23.71 30.97 -3.96
C ARG A 122 23.46 30.08 -5.17
N TYR A 123 23.10 28.81 -5.01
CA TYR A 123 22.81 27.94 -6.17
C TYR A 123 21.48 28.29 -6.85
N LEU A 124 20.50 28.82 -6.12
CA LEU A 124 19.27 29.34 -6.72
C LEU A 124 19.41 30.80 -7.19
N VAL A 125 20.25 31.61 -6.54
CA VAL A 125 20.42 33.04 -6.86
C VAL A 125 21.46 33.30 -7.98
N LEU A 126 22.41 32.39 -8.25
CA LEU A 126 23.39 32.61 -9.34
C LEU A 126 22.82 32.48 -10.75
N HIS A 127 21.65 31.85 -10.93
CA HIS A 127 20.89 31.95 -12.18
C HIS A 127 20.06 33.23 -12.29
N GLU A 128 20.07 34.07 -11.25
CA GLU A 128 19.30 35.30 -11.17
C GLU A 128 20.21 36.54 -11.04
N LYS A 129 21.40 36.51 -11.66
CA LYS A 129 22.21 37.72 -11.81
C LYS A 129 21.54 38.66 -12.82
N LYS A 130 20.64 39.49 -12.29
CA LYS A 130 19.94 40.61 -12.94
C LYS A 130 20.92 41.49 -13.71
N VAL A 131 21.03 41.26 -15.00
CA VAL A 131 21.09 42.38 -15.95
C VAL A 131 19.65 42.88 -16.06
N PRO A 132 19.34 44.14 -15.70
CA PRO A 132 18.02 44.70 -15.98
C PRO A 132 17.91 44.85 -17.50
N SER A 133 17.55 43.76 -18.16
CA SER A 133 17.25 43.78 -19.57
C SER A 133 15.93 44.52 -19.71
N THR A 134 15.93 45.55 -20.52
CA THR A 134 14.75 46.29 -20.98
C THR A 134 13.77 45.40 -21.79
N ARG A 135 13.96 44.08 -21.81
CA ARG A 135 12.99 43.11 -22.34
C ARG A 135 11.99 42.77 -21.25
N SER A 136 10.73 43.09 -21.51
CA SER A 136 9.57 42.81 -20.65
C SER A 136 9.22 41.32 -20.54
N SER A 137 9.99 40.41 -21.15
CA SER A 137 9.72 38.97 -21.15
C SER A 137 10.96 38.15 -20.77
N CYS A 138 10.72 37.09 -19.98
CA CYS A 138 11.72 36.10 -19.64
C CYS A 138 12.04 35.23 -20.86
N GLN A 139 13.32 34.98 -21.14
CA GLN A 139 13.79 34.18 -22.28
C GLN A 139 14.68 33.00 -21.87
N SER A 140 14.65 32.59 -20.60
CA SER A 140 15.38 31.39 -20.18
C SER A 140 14.73 30.13 -20.75
N ASP A 141 15.50 29.06 -20.90
CA ASP A 141 14.97 27.76 -21.36
C ASP A 141 13.80 27.28 -20.49
N VAL A 142 13.86 27.55 -19.18
CA VAL A 142 12.77 27.26 -18.25
C VAL A 142 11.53 28.07 -18.59
N CYS A 143 11.66 29.38 -18.86
CA CYS A 143 10.54 30.23 -19.24
C CYS A 143 9.91 29.80 -20.56
N THR A 144 10.72 29.47 -21.57
CA THR A 144 10.22 28.95 -22.85
C THR A 144 9.55 27.59 -22.68
N TRP A 145 10.12 26.69 -21.87
CA TRP A 145 9.50 25.40 -21.56
C TRP A 145 8.15 25.55 -20.85
N VAL A 146 8.09 26.39 -19.80
CA VAL A 146 6.84 26.68 -19.08
C VAL A 146 5.81 27.34 -20.00
N GLU A 147 6.22 28.32 -20.80
CA GLU A 147 5.33 28.98 -21.76
C GLU A 147 4.73 27.98 -22.75
N ASN A 148 5.56 27.12 -23.34
CA ASN A 148 5.09 26.08 -24.27
C ASN A 148 4.18 25.07 -23.57
N TYR A 149 4.52 24.67 -22.33
CA TYR A 149 3.69 23.79 -21.52
C TYR A 149 2.31 24.40 -21.25
N LEU A 150 2.24 25.68 -20.89
CA LEU A 150 0.98 26.38 -20.61
C LEU A 150 0.19 26.64 -21.90
N ARG A 151 0.83 27.16 -22.95
CA ARG A 151 0.17 27.47 -24.23
C ARG A 151 -0.38 26.24 -24.92
N GLY A 152 0.30 25.09 -24.81
CA GLY A 152 -0.19 23.83 -25.36
C GLY A 152 -1.42 23.26 -24.64
N ARG A 153 -1.86 23.89 -23.54
CA ARG A 153 -2.92 23.38 -22.65
C ARG A 153 -4.07 24.35 -22.40
N ILE A 154 -3.83 25.65 -22.58
CA ILE A 154 -4.87 26.69 -22.47
C ILE A 154 -5.75 26.65 -23.71
N ASP A 155 -7.06 26.54 -23.50
CA ASP A 155 -8.02 26.72 -24.58
C ASP A 155 -8.44 28.19 -24.68
N THR A 156 -7.82 28.87 -25.63
CA THR A 156 -8.10 30.28 -25.91
C THR A 156 -9.50 30.54 -26.48
N ALA A 157 -10.24 29.50 -26.88
CA ALA A 157 -11.62 29.65 -27.33
C ALA A 157 -12.61 29.81 -26.16
N ILE A 158 -12.23 29.40 -24.96
CA ILE A 158 -13.05 29.51 -23.74
C ILE A 158 -12.70 30.82 -23.02
N ASN A 159 -13.71 31.64 -22.71
CA ASN A 159 -13.52 32.87 -21.95
C ASN A 159 -13.25 32.55 -20.47
N PRO A 160 -12.08 32.92 -19.91
CA PRO A 160 -11.73 32.61 -18.52
C PRO A 160 -12.66 33.26 -17.48
N CYS A 161 -13.32 34.37 -17.82
CA CYS A 161 -14.28 35.02 -16.93
C CYS A 161 -15.62 34.29 -16.86
N ILE A 162 -15.88 33.37 -17.80
CA ILE A 162 -17.11 32.57 -17.85
C ILE A 162 -16.83 31.16 -17.33
N ASP A 163 -15.75 30.54 -17.80
CA ASP A 163 -15.30 29.23 -17.36
C ASP A 163 -13.77 29.17 -17.30
N PHE A 164 -13.22 29.61 -16.16
CA PHE A 164 -11.78 29.57 -15.91
C PHE A 164 -11.25 28.14 -15.95
N TYR A 165 -12.02 27.16 -15.46
CA TYR A 165 -11.59 25.76 -15.46
C TYR A 165 -11.51 25.22 -16.88
N GLY A 166 -12.51 25.43 -17.74
CA GLY A 166 -12.45 25.07 -19.15
C GLY A 166 -11.30 25.77 -19.88
N HIS A 167 -11.03 27.05 -19.58
CA HIS A 167 -9.93 27.79 -20.18
C HIS A 167 -8.55 27.22 -19.82
N VAL A 168 -8.30 26.92 -18.54
CA VAL A 168 -6.97 26.50 -18.05
C VAL A 168 -6.78 24.99 -17.97
N CYS A 169 -7.86 24.19 -17.92
CA CYS A 169 -7.90 22.74 -17.78
C CYS A 169 -8.68 22.06 -18.92
N SER A 170 -8.68 22.68 -20.10
CA SER A 170 -9.43 22.23 -21.28
C SER A 170 -9.17 20.78 -21.65
N SER A 171 -10.00 20.18 -22.51
CA SER A 171 -9.75 18.83 -23.04
C SER A 171 -8.41 18.69 -23.75
N GLN A 172 -7.73 19.79 -24.10
CA GLN A 172 -6.35 19.79 -24.60
C GLN A 172 -5.33 19.34 -23.53
N TRP A 173 -5.69 19.34 -22.23
CA TRP A 173 -4.90 18.72 -21.17
C TRP A 173 -4.77 17.20 -21.33
N ALA A 174 -5.78 16.57 -21.91
CA ALA A 174 -5.73 15.16 -22.23
C ALA A 174 -5.06 15.03 -23.59
N SER A 175 -3.96 14.28 -23.67
CA SER A 175 -3.38 13.96 -24.97
C SER A 175 -4.45 13.33 -25.87
N GLN A 176 -4.52 13.76 -27.12
CA GLN A 176 -5.44 13.22 -28.13
C GLN A 176 -5.43 11.68 -28.07
N GLY A 177 -6.59 11.07 -27.82
CA GLY A 177 -6.76 9.61 -27.72
C GLY A 177 -6.92 9.04 -26.31
N LEU A 178 -6.93 9.87 -25.26
CA LEU A 178 -7.17 9.41 -23.89
C LEU A 178 -8.66 9.40 -23.53
N ASN A 179 -9.17 8.24 -23.12
CA ASN A 179 -10.55 8.08 -22.67
C ASN A 179 -10.66 8.43 -21.19
N LEU A 180 -10.84 9.74 -20.93
CA LEU A 180 -11.01 10.35 -19.62
C LEU A 180 -12.11 9.71 -18.78
N HIS A 181 -13.15 9.15 -19.40
CA HIS A 181 -14.26 8.53 -18.68
C HIS A 181 -13.87 7.17 -18.09
N SER A 182 -12.95 6.45 -18.73
CA SER A 182 -12.55 5.12 -18.28
C SER A 182 -11.39 5.11 -17.26
N ARG A 183 -10.57 6.18 -17.17
CA ARG A 183 -9.29 6.17 -16.42
C ARG A 183 -8.91 7.51 -15.77
N VAL A 184 -9.87 8.17 -15.12
CA VAL A 184 -9.74 9.53 -14.54
C VAL A 184 -8.46 9.76 -13.71
N TYR A 185 -7.99 8.78 -12.94
CA TYR A 185 -6.81 8.95 -12.08
C TYR A 185 -5.47 8.91 -12.83
N ARG A 186 -5.40 8.13 -13.93
CA ARG A 186 -4.17 7.94 -14.70
C ARG A 186 -3.80 9.17 -15.52
N GLU A 187 -4.80 9.97 -15.88
CA GLU A 187 -4.69 11.05 -16.87
C GLU A 187 -4.59 12.44 -16.22
N ARG A 188 -4.59 12.52 -14.89
CA ARG A 188 -4.25 13.75 -14.12
C ARG A 188 -2.75 13.88 -13.92
N THR A 189 -2.26 15.09 -13.61
CA THR A 189 -0.83 15.40 -13.37
C THR A 189 -0.13 14.41 -12.44
N VAL A 190 -0.82 13.96 -11.38
CA VAL A 190 -0.28 12.96 -10.44
C VAL A 190 -0.13 11.59 -11.12
N GLY A 191 -1.10 11.17 -11.94
CA GLY A 191 -1.01 9.92 -12.71
C GLY A 191 0.10 9.96 -13.76
N MET A 192 0.25 11.07 -14.47
CA MET A 192 1.37 11.29 -15.40
C MET A 192 2.73 11.26 -14.69
N MET A 193 2.84 11.94 -13.53
CA MET A 193 4.05 11.89 -12.71
C MET A 193 4.41 10.45 -12.28
N MET A 194 3.41 9.64 -11.92
CA MET A 194 3.67 8.23 -11.58
C MET A 194 4.17 7.42 -12.80
N MET A 195 3.65 7.68 -14.00
CA MET A 195 4.15 7.07 -15.23
C MET A 195 5.57 7.54 -15.58
N ASP A 196 5.88 8.81 -15.36
CA ASP A 196 7.22 9.37 -15.60
C ASP A 196 8.23 8.81 -14.60
N ILE A 197 7.84 8.59 -13.33
CA ILE A 197 8.65 7.89 -12.32
C ILE A 197 8.91 6.44 -12.75
N GLU A 198 7.89 5.73 -13.22
CA GLU A 198 8.05 4.36 -13.71
C GLU A 198 8.99 4.31 -14.93
N ARG A 199 8.86 5.24 -15.86
CA ARG A 199 9.77 5.38 -17.01
C ARG A 199 11.19 5.67 -16.53
N PHE A 200 11.37 6.63 -15.63
CA PHE A 200 12.67 6.95 -15.04
C PHE A 200 13.34 5.71 -14.43
N PHE A 201 12.60 4.89 -13.66
CA PHE A 201 13.16 3.67 -13.10
C PHE A 201 13.55 2.64 -14.17
N ARG A 202 12.76 2.50 -15.24
CA ARG A 202 13.11 1.62 -16.37
C ARG A 202 14.34 2.10 -17.12
N ASP A 203 14.41 3.38 -17.45
CA ASP A 203 15.52 3.99 -18.17
C ASP A 203 16.79 3.86 -17.32
N TYR A 204 16.70 4.19 -16.02
CA TYR A 204 17.78 4.02 -15.07
C TYR A 204 18.26 2.57 -14.98
N LEU A 205 17.35 1.59 -14.92
CA LEU A 205 17.70 0.17 -14.93
C LEU A 205 18.40 -0.26 -16.22
N SER A 206 18.02 0.31 -17.37
CA SER A 206 18.60 -0.03 -18.67
C SER A 206 19.98 0.60 -18.90
N GLU A 207 20.21 1.80 -18.35
CA GLU A 207 21.47 2.54 -18.50
C GLU A 207 22.53 2.12 -17.48
N ASN A 208 22.11 1.60 -16.32
CA ASN A 208 23.00 1.19 -15.23
C ASN A 208 23.03 -0.35 -15.13
N GLU A 209 23.86 -1.00 -15.94
CA GLU A 209 24.14 -2.44 -15.85
C GLU A 209 24.92 -2.83 -14.58
N GLU A 210 25.46 -1.86 -13.83
CA GLU A 210 26.15 -2.12 -12.57
C GLU A 210 25.21 -2.72 -11.52
N PRO A 211 25.68 -3.69 -10.71
CA PRO A 211 24.83 -4.40 -9.75
C PRO A 211 24.39 -3.45 -8.64
N TYR A 212 23.17 -2.94 -8.74
CA TYR A 212 22.44 -2.19 -7.72
C TYR A 212 22.47 -2.87 -6.33
N HIS A 213 22.72 -4.18 -6.29
CA HIS A 213 23.02 -4.96 -5.09
C HIS A 213 24.20 -4.44 -4.26
N LYS A 214 25.10 -3.63 -4.84
CA LYS A 214 26.29 -3.10 -4.15
C LYS A 214 25.97 -2.10 -3.03
N TYR A 215 24.80 -1.46 -3.07
CA TYR A 215 24.38 -0.47 -2.06
C TYR A 215 22.91 -0.67 -1.63
N SER A 216 22.64 -1.77 -0.94
CA SER A 216 21.30 -2.12 -0.43
C SER A 216 20.68 -1.12 0.54
N GLY A 217 21.48 -0.20 1.11
CA GLY A 217 21.01 0.85 2.02
C GLY A 217 20.51 2.13 1.33
N VAL A 218 20.69 2.28 0.02
CA VAL A 218 20.26 3.48 -0.70
C VAL A 218 18.80 3.31 -1.13
N PHE A 219 17.93 4.22 -0.69
CA PHE A 219 16.49 4.20 -1.00
C PHE A 219 16.21 4.00 -2.50
N LEU A 220 16.96 4.71 -3.36
CA LEU A 220 16.82 4.60 -4.81
C LEU A 220 17.05 3.15 -5.28
N HIS A 221 18.05 2.46 -4.75
CA HIS A 221 18.32 1.06 -5.11
C HIS A 221 17.25 0.11 -4.58
N GLN A 222 16.71 0.36 -3.39
CA GLN A 222 15.60 -0.42 -2.85
C GLN A 222 14.35 -0.27 -3.74
N ALA A 223 13.97 0.97 -4.09
CA ALA A 223 12.85 1.26 -4.97
C ALA A 223 13.04 0.62 -6.36
N ILE A 224 14.23 0.76 -6.94
CA ILE A 224 14.57 0.16 -8.23
C ILE A 224 14.55 -1.37 -8.16
N SER A 225 14.97 -1.98 -7.06
CA SER A 225 14.95 -3.44 -6.92
C SER A 225 13.54 -4.01 -6.74
N LEU A 226 12.62 -3.21 -6.19
CA LEU A 226 11.24 -3.61 -5.94
C LEU A 226 10.42 -3.61 -7.23
N LEU A 227 10.62 -2.61 -8.10
CA LEU A 227 9.77 -2.41 -9.28
C LEU A 227 9.79 -3.60 -10.27
N PRO A 228 10.95 -4.15 -10.69
CA PRO A 228 10.99 -5.33 -11.54
C PRO A 228 10.38 -6.56 -10.87
N LYS A 229 10.60 -6.75 -9.56
CA LYS A 229 10.02 -7.87 -8.80
C LYS A 229 8.50 -7.83 -8.82
N CYS A 230 7.91 -6.65 -8.59
CA CYS A 230 6.46 -6.47 -8.73
C CYS A 230 5.95 -6.81 -10.13
N GLN A 231 6.75 -6.58 -11.19
CA GLN A 231 6.35 -6.86 -12.58
C GLN A 231 6.64 -8.29 -13.04
N SER A 232 7.64 -8.97 -12.46
CA SER A 232 8.11 -10.28 -12.88
C SER A 232 7.54 -11.43 -12.03
N GLU A 233 7.48 -11.27 -10.71
CA GLU A 233 7.07 -12.35 -9.79
C GLU A 233 5.58 -12.72 -9.95
N GLU A 234 4.73 -11.78 -10.38
CA GLU A 234 3.31 -12.04 -10.63
C GLU A 234 3.06 -13.00 -11.81
N LYS A 235 4.00 -13.09 -12.76
CA LYS A 235 3.82 -13.96 -13.95
C LYS A 235 3.98 -15.44 -13.63
N ASP A 236 4.71 -15.77 -12.56
CA ASP A 236 5.10 -17.14 -12.25
C ASP A 236 4.26 -17.77 -11.13
N ASP A 237 3.62 -16.98 -10.25
CA ASP A 237 2.76 -17.52 -9.16
C ASP A 237 1.30 -17.73 -9.59
N LYS A 238 1.09 -18.57 -10.62
CA LYS A 238 -0.26 -18.90 -11.14
C LYS A 238 -1.21 -19.51 -10.11
N ASN A 239 -0.68 -20.07 -9.03
CA ASN A 239 -1.45 -20.76 -8.00
C ASN A 239 -1.73 -19.90 -6.76
N LEU A 240 -1.31 -18.62 -6.77
CA LEU A 240 -1.40 -17.73 -5.62
C LEU A 240 -0.76 -18.33 -4.37
N THR A 241 0.35 -19.05 -4.55
CA THR A 241 1.06 -19.78 -3.50
C THR A 241 1.51 -18.83 -2.39
N SER A 242 2.01 -17.66 -2.78
CA SER A 242 2.47 -16.63 -1.84
C SER A 242 1.31 -16.09 -0.99
N LEU A 243 0.15 -15.83 -1.63
CA LEU A 243 -1.06 -15.40 -0.93
C LEU A 243 -1.60 -16.50 -0.02
N ARG A 244 -1.58 -17.76 -0.45
CA ARG A 244 -2.02 -18.90 0.37
C ARG A 244 -1.13 -19.08 1.60
N GLY A 245 0.20 -19.01 1.44
CA GLY A 245 1.14 -19.05 2.55
C GLY A 245 0.90 -17.90 3.54
N LEU A 246 0.64 -16.70 3.03
CA LEU A 246 0.26 -15.55 3.85
C LEU A 246 -1.03 -15.83 4.62
N LEU A 247 -2.07 -16.34 3.97
CA LEU A 247 -3.33 -16.69 4.64
C LEU A 247 -3.10 -17.77 5.71
N GLU A 248 -2.29 -18.79 5.44
CA GLU A 248 -1.93 -19.82 6.42
C GLU A 248 -1.24 -19.23 7.66
N GLU A 249 -0.30 -18.29 7.48
CA GLU A 249 0.40 -17.59 8.56
C GLU A 249 -0.55 -16.88 9.53
N TYR A 250 -1.63 -16.28 9.01
CA TYR A 250 -2.64 -15.59 9.83
C TYR A 250 -3.81 -16.49 10.27
N ASN A 251 -3.67 -17.82 10.21
CA ASN A 251 -4.73 -18.80 10.51
C ASN A 251 -5.97 -18.67 9.61
N LEU A 252 -5.79 -18.16 8.40
CA LEU A 252 -6.77 -18.01 7.33
C LEU A 252 -6.53 -18.97 6.16
N GLY A 253 -5.60 -19.92 6.26
CA GLY A 253 -5.26 -20.83 5.14
C GLY A 253 -6.43 -21.64 4.59
N ASN A 254 -7.45 -21.86 5.42
CA ASN A 254 -8.68 -22.53 5.00
C ASN A 254 -9.81 -21.59 4.58
N TRP A 255 -9.59 -20.28 4.60
CA TRP A 255 -10.55 -19.28 4.16
C TRP A 255 -10.71 -19.32 2.63
N PRO A 256 -11.94 -19.20 2.12
CA PRO A 256 -13.15 -19.04 2.90
C PRO A 256 -13.70 -20.37 3.44
N TYR A 257 -14.32 -20.33 4.62
CA TYR A 257 -14.81 -21.51 5.34
C TYR A 257 -16.31 -21.42 5.64
N LYS A 258 -17.04 -22.55 5.61
CA LYS A 258 -18.43 -22.66 6.12
C LYS A 258 -18.52 -22.38 7.62
N ARG A 259 -17.53 -22.88 8.36
CA ARG A 259 -17.45 -22.77 9.81
C ARG A 259 -16.04 -22.36 10.20
N ALA A 260 -15.94 -21.34 11.03
CA ALA A 260 -14.67 -20.86 11.51
C ALA A 260 -13.92 -21.99 12.26
N PRO A 261 -12.60 -22.16 12.02
CA PRO A 261 -11.79 -23.11 12.77
C PRO A 261 -11.95 -22.91 14.28
N ARG A 262 -11.95 -24.00 15.07
CA ARG A 262 -12.01 -23.88 16.53
C ARG A 262 -10.81 -23.07 17.01
N GLY A 263 -11.07 -22.06 17.85
CA GLY A 263 -10.04 -21.17 18.39
C GLY A 263 -9.71 -19.96 17.51
N SER A 264 -10.31 -19.81 16.32
CA SER A 264 -10.14 -18.60 15.52
C SER A 264 -10.76 -17.40 16.24
N ASN A 265 -9.95 -16.42 16.62
CA ASN A 265 -10.40 -15.17 17.21
C ASN A 265 -10.30 -14.06 16.18
N ILE A 266 -11.44 -13.58 15.68
CA ILE A 266 -11.49 -12.53 14.66
C ILE A 266 -10.76 -11.26 15.08
N VAL A 267 -10.78 -10.91 16.37
CA VAL A 267 -10.10 -9.71 16.91
C VAL A 267 -8.58 -9.89 16.84
N ALA A 268 -8.09 -11.10 17.13
CA ALA A 268 -6.67 -11.39 17.04
C ALA A 268 -6.21 -11.40 15.57
N VAL A 269 -6.96 -12.07 14.68
CA VAL A 269 -6.65 -12.09 13.24
C VAL A 269 -6.65 -10.69 12.66
N SER A 270 -7.67 -9.86 12.97
CA SER A 270 -7.70 -8.47 12.51
C SER A 270 -6.50 -7.67 13.04
N ALA A 271 -6.15 -7.82 14.32
CA ALA A 271 -5.02 -7.09 14.89
C ALA A 271 -3.69 -7.46 14.23
N PHE A 272 -3.47 -8.74 13.90
CA PHE A 272 -2.27 -9.18 13.19
C PHE A 272 -2.23 -8.68 11.75
N VAL A 273 -3.34 -8.83 11.02
CA VAL A 273 -3.46 -8.32 9.64
C VAL A 273 -3.28 -6.79 9.59
N ASP A 274 -3.78 -6.05 10.58
CA ASP A 274 -3.60 -4.60 10.67
C ASP A 274 -2.15 -4.22 10.95
N ARG A 275 -1.53 -4.91 11.91
CA ARG A 275 -0.15 -4.65 12.30
C ARG A 275 0.81 -4.97 11.17
N ASP A 276 0.64 -6.10 10.50
CA ASP A 276 1.66 -6.64 9.60
C ASP A 276 1.40 -6.26 8.15
N LEU A 277 0.12 -6.22 7.72
CA LEU A 277 -0.26 -5.94 6.33
C LEU A 277 -0.86 -4.54 6.12
N GLY A 278 -1.27 -3.84 7.19
CA GLY A 278 -1.86 -2.49 7.10
C GLY A 278 -3.20 -2.43 6.37
N VAL A 279 -4.01 -3.49 6.47
CA VAL A 279 -5.28 -3.62 5.71
C VAL A 279 -6.48 -2.99 6.44
N PHE A 280 -6.50 -2.95 7.78
CA PHE A 280 -7.51 -2.26 8.59
C PHE A 280 -8.96 -2.64 8.21
N PRO A 281 -9.43 -3.88 8.44
CA PRO A 281 -10.74 -4.32 7.97
C PRO A 281 -11.92 -3.70 8.75
N PHE A 282 -11.71 -3.32 10.02
CA PHE A 282 -12.79 -2.81 10.88
C PHE A 282 -12.52 -1.44 11.47
N VAL A 283 -11.27 -1.15 11.82
CA VAL A 283 -10.85 0.10 12.46
C VAL A 283 -9.48 0.46 11.92
N ARG A 284 -9.28 1.70 11.49
CA ARG A 284 -7.97 2.20 11.09
C ARG A 284 -7.27 2.78 12.30
N LEU A 285 -6.09 2.25 12.60
CA LEU A 285 -5.25 2.72 13.70
C LEU A 285 -3.95 3.27 13.14
N PHE A 286 -3.64 4.52 13.45
CA PHE A 286 -2.41 5.17 12.99
C PHE A 286 -1.89 6.16 14.02
N LEU A 287 -0.59 6.46 13.93
CA LEU A 287 0.02 7.51 14.71
C LEU A 287 -0.06 8.81 13.92
N GLN A 288 -0.56 9.85 14.56
CA GLN A 288 -0.55 11.19 13.99
C GLN A 288 0.07 12.14 15.00
N LYS A 289 0.84 13.08 14.47
CA LYS A 289 1.40 14.16 15.25
C LYS A 289 0.36 15.30 15.28
N PRO A 290 -0.11 15.74 16.45
CA PRO A 290 -1.03 16.85 16.55
C PRO A 290 -0.34 18.13 16.05
N PHE A 291 -1.07 19.00 15.36
CA PHE A 291 -0.52 20.23 14.79
C PHE A 291 0.03 21.20 15.85
N GLU A 292 -0.48 21.12 17.08
CA GLU A 292 -0.16 22.05 18.16
C GLU A 292 0.99 21.58 19.06
N ASP A 293 1.25 20.27 19.12
CA ASP A 293 2.32 19.71 19.95
C ASP A 293 3.30 18.91 19.10
N ASP A 294 4.46 19.53 18.87
CA ASP A 294 5.50 18.97 18.04
C ASP A 294 6.27 17.79 18.70
N ARG A 295 5.96 17.44 19.94
CA ARG A 295 6.79 16.54 20.75
C ARG A 295 6.23 15.14 20.90
N MET A 296 4.95 14.90 20.62
CA MET A 296 4.31 13.62 20.90
C MET A 296 3.44 13.13 19.74
N TYR A 297 3.48 11.82 19.49
CA TYR A 297 2.51 11.16 18.61
C TYR A 297 1.30 10.73 19.43
N THR A 298 0.11 10.93 18.88
CA THR A 298 -1.14 10.41 19.43
C THR A 298 -1.63 9.24 18.59
N VAL A 299 -2.29 8.27 19.24
CA VAL A 299 -2.94 7.16 18.54
C VAL A 299 -4.29 7.65 18.03
N HIS A 300 -4.50 7.56 16.72
CA HIS A 300 -5.74 7.92 16.06
C HIS A 300 -6.52 6.67 15.69
N ILE A 301 -7.81 6.71 15.99
CA ILE A 301 -8.78 5.68 15.65
C ILE A 301 -9.72 6.29 14.61
N ASP A 302 -9.75 5.70 13.43
CA ASP A 302 -10.54 6.21 12.30
C ASP A 302 -11.30 5.09 11.59
N VAL A 303 -12.22 5.49 10.72
CA VAL A 303 -12.96 4.58 9.87
C VAL A 303 -12.01 3.87 8.88
N PRO A 304 -12.10 2.55 8.71
CA PRO A 304 -11.36 1.85 7.66
C PRO A 304 -11.78 2.29 6.25
N SER A 305 -10.88 2.03 5.31
CA SER A 305 -11.16 2.24 3.89
C SER A 305 -11.89 1.02 3.34
N LEU A 306 -13.21 1.17 3.16
CA LEU A 306 -14.08 0.12 2.64
C LEU A 306 -13.77 -0.23 1.18
N THR A 307 -13.79 -1.53 0.87
CA THR A 307 -13.51 -2.03 -0.49
C THR A 307 -14.64 -1.62 -1.44
N LEU A 308 -15.89 -1.64 -0.97
CA LEU A 308 -17.06 -1.20 -1.75
C LEU A 308 -16.94 0.28 -2.16
N LYS A 309 -16.45 1.14 -1.25
CA LYS A 309 -16.23 2.56 -1.57
C LYS A 309 -15.18 2.72 -2.67
N ARG A 310 -14.08 1.95 -2.63
CA ARG A 310 -13.05 1.97 -3.68
C ARG A 310 -13.61 1.46 -5.01
N TYR A 311 -14.41 0.40 -4.97
CA TYR A 311 -15.07 -0.14 -6.15
C TYR A 311 -15.96 0.91 -6.83
N ASN A 312 -16.86 1.56 -6.08
CA ASN A 312 -17.74 2.60 -6.62
C ASN A 312 -16.98 3.81 -7.18
N LEU A 313 -15.80 4.11 -6.64
CA LEU A 313 -14.93 5.17 -7.17
C LEU A 313 -14.18 4.76 -8.44
N ALA A 314 -13.85 3.46 -8.58
CA ALA A 314 -13.14 2.93 -9.74
C ALA A 314 -14.07 2.62 -10.92
N TYR A 315 -15.33 2.25 -10.63
CA TYR A 315 -16.34 1.84 -11.60
C TYR A 315 -17.64 2.62 -11.37
N PRO A 316 -17.65 3.94 -11.60
CA PRO A 316 -18.81 4.78 -11.30
C PRO A 316 -20.06 4.44 -12.12
N ASP A 317 -19.87 3.86 -13.31
CA ASP A 317 -20.94 3.49 -14.24
C ASP A 317 -21.46 2.06 -14.01
N GLU A 318 -20.78 1.26 -13.18
CA GLU A 318 -21.21 -0.11 -12.88
C GLU A 318 -22.20 -0.15 -11.71
N PRO A 319 -23.25 -0.99 -11.77
CA PRO A 319 -24.17 -1.15 -10.67
C PRO A 319 -23.46 -1.77 -9.44
N PRO A 320 -23.85 -1.43 -8.20
CA PRO A 320 -23.26 -2.02 -7.00
C PRO A 320 -23.35 -3.55 -6.92
N SER A 321 -24.32 -4.17 -7.61
CA SER A 321 -24.46 -5.64 -7.68
C SER A 321 -23.26 -6.33 -8.34
N ASN A 322 -22.54 -5.65 -9.24
CA ASN A 322 -21.32 -6.17 -9.85
C ASN A 322 -20.18 -6.34 -8.82
N PHE A 323 -20.19 -5.58 -7.72
CA PHE A 323 -19.22 -5.74 -6.64
C PHE A 323 -19.24 -7.17 -6.06
N THR A 324 -20.42 -7.73 -5.83
CA THR A 324 -20.59 -9.12 -5.35
C THR A 324 -19.96 -10.11 -6.32
N GLN A 325 -20.13 -9.92 -7.63
CA GLN A 325 -19.53 -10.78 -8.65
C GLN A 325 -18.00 -10.69 -8.64
N LYS A 326 -17.43 -9.50 -8.42
CA LYS A 326 -15.97 -9.33 -8.27
C LYS A 326 -15.45 -10.04 -7.02
N ILE A 327 -16.18 -9.98 -5.90
CA ILE A 327 -15.84 -10.75 -4.69
C ILE A 327 -15.89 -12.24 -4.98
N ALA A 328 -16.95 -12.74 -5.62
CA ALA A 328 -17.08 -14.15 -5.99
C ALA A 328 -15.93 -14.62 -6.89
N LEU A 329 -15.53 -13.79 -7.86
CA LEU A 329 -14.37 -14.06 -8.69
C LEU A 329 -13.08 -14.11 -7.87
N ALA A 330 -12.85 -13.17 -6.95
CA ALA A 330 -11.67 -13.18 -6.09
C ALA A 330 -11.62 -14.41 -5.17
N LEU A 331 -12.75 -14.80 -4.59
CA LEU A 331 -12.87 -16.00 -3.75
C LEU A 331 -12.62 -17.29 -4.54
N SER A 332 -13.07 -17.37 -5.80
CA SER A 332 -12.88 -18.57 -6.62
C SER A 332 -11.41 -18.83 -6.95
N LEU A 333 -10.58 -17.78 -7.01
CA LEU A 333 -9.13 -17.91 -7.20
C LEU A 333 -8.42 -18.62 -6.04
N LEU A 334 -9.02 -18.63 -4.84
CA LEU A 334 -8.48 -19.36 -3.68
C LEU A 334 -8.70 -20.88 -3.76
N GLY A 335 -9.34 -21.37 -4.84
CA GLY A 335 -9.40 -22.79 -5.17
C GLY A 335 -10.47 -23.59 -4.42
N LYS A 336 -11.28 -22.93 -3.59
CA LYS A 336 -12.40 -23.54 -2.88
C LYS A 336 -13.71 -23.02 -3.47
N ALA A 337 -14.28 -23.77 -4.42
CA ALA A 337 -15.53 -23.38 -5.09
C ALA A 337 -16.78 -23.46 -4.18
N GLN A 338 -16.66 -24.02 -2.98
CA GLN A 338 -17.82 -24.26 -2.12
C GLN A 338 -18.30 -22.95 -1.47
N ASP A 339 -19.58 -22.64 -1.67
CA ASP A 339 -20.31 -21.49 -1.12
C ASP A 339 -19.74 -20.10 -1.44
N VAL A 340 -18.97 -19.98 -2.52
CA VAL A 340 -18.45 -18.70 -3.01
C VAL A 340 -19.56 -17.66 -3.18
N ALA A 341 -20.73 -18.07 -3.69
CA ALA A 341 -21.88 -17.18 -3.86
C ALA A 341 -22.38 -16.63 -2.52
N GLU A 342 -22.74 -17.52 -1.58
CA GLU A 342 -23.24 -17.14 -0.25
C GLU A 342 -22.24 -16.24 0.50
N GLN A 343 -20.95 -16.57 0.45
CA GLN A 343 -19.91 -15.78 1.11
C GLN A 343 -19.70 -14.43 0.44
N SER A 344 -19.73 -14.36 -0.90
CA SER A 344 -19.61 -13.11 -1.63
C SER A 344 -20.76 -12.16 -1.31
N GLU A 345 -21.99 -12.68 -1.21
CA GLU A 345 -23.16 -11.93 -0.80
C GLU A 345 -23.04 -11.44 0.65
N ALA A 346 -22.59 -12.32 1.56
CA ALA A 346 -22.38 -11.95 2.96
C ALA A 346 -21.33 -10.85 3.14
N ILE A 347 -20.21 -10.90 2.39
CA ILE A 347 -19.16 -9.87 2.39
C ILE A 347 -19.71 -8.56 1.82
N ALA A 348 -20.39 -8.60 0.67
CA ALA A 348 -20.99 -7.41 0.07
C ALA A 348 -22.04 -6.75 0.98
N ALA A 349 -22.87 -7.56 1.64
CA ALA A 349 -23.85 -7.09 2.62
C ALA A 349 -23.18 -6.45 3.84
N LEU A 350 -22.09 -7.04 4.35
CA LEU A 350 -21.32 -6.46 5.45
C LEU A 350 -20.71 -5.11 5.06
N GLU A 351 -20.04 -5.03 3.92
CA GLU A 351 -19.45 -3.79 3.38
C GLU A 351 -20.51 -2.70 3.18
N THR A 352 -21.67 -3.05 2.63
CA THR A 352 -22.81 -2.13 2.46
C THR A 352 -23.30 -1.59 3.81
N LYS A 353 -23.44 -2.48 4.81
CA LYS A 353 -23.86 -2.10 6.16
C LYS A 353 -22.84 -1.20 6.84
N LEU A 354 -21.55 -1.52 6.71
CA LEU A 354 -20.47 -0.68 7.22
C LEU A 354 -20.48 0.70 6.56
N GLN A 355 -20.63 0.75 5.23
CA GLN A 355 -20.68 2.01 4.49
C GLN A 355 -21.84 2.88 4.97
N HIS A 356 -23.03 2.31 5.17
CA HIS A 356 -24.18 3.04 5.69
C HIS A 356 -23.89 3.63 7.08
N ILE A 357 -23.35 2.82 8.01
CA ILE A 357 -23.01 3.27 9.37
C ILE A 357 -21.97 4.40 9.34
N MET A 358 -20.99 4.32 8.44
CA MET A 358 -19.87 5.25 8.33
C MET A 358 -20.19 6.54 7.55
N SER A 359 -21.17 6.48 6.65
CA SER A 359 -21.53 7.62 5.79
C SER A 359 -22.22 8.76 6.53
N ALA A 360 -22.71 8.53 7.75
CA ALA A 360 -23.31 9.57 8.57
C ALA A 360 -22.21 10.48 9.15
N PRO A 361 -22.06 11.74 8.69
CA PRO A 361 -21.10 12.66 9.29
C PRO A 361 -21.51 12.91 10.73
N ARG A 362 -20.75 12.36 11.68
CA ARG A 362 -20.93 12.65 13.10
C ARG A 362 -19.99 13.77 13.47
N PHE A 363 -20.54 14.97 13.60
CA PHE A 363 -19.82 16.05 14.27
C PHE A 363 -19.72 15.70 15.75
N VAL A 364 -18.59 15.12 16.12
CA VAL A 364 -18.21 14.90 17.51
C VAL A 364 -17.50 16.16 17.99
N GLU A 365 -17.87 16.68 19.16
CA GLU A 365 -17.18 17.83 19.74
C GLU A 365 -15.70 17.48 20.00
N PHE A 366 -14.79 18.46 19.91
CA PHE A 366 -13.35 18.20 20.06
C PHE A 366 -13.02 17.51 21.39
N ALA A 367 -13.67 17.93 22.49
CA ALA A 367 -13.50 17.34 23.81
C ALA A 367 -13.88 15.85 23.86
N GLU A 368 -14.80 15.40 23.00
CA GLU A 368 -15.23 14.01 22.91
C GLU A 368 -14.38 13.18 21.94
N ARG A 369 -13.53 13.80 21.11
CA ARG A 369 -12.64 13.10 20.17
C ARG A 369 -11.38 12.55 20.84
N ILE A 370 -10.94 13.18 21.92
CA ILE A 370 -9.74 12.79 22.65
C ILE A 370 -10.18 12.03 23.90
N LYS A 371 -9.90 10.72 23.92
CA LYS A 371 -10.21 9.84 25.05
C LYS A 371 -8.99 9.04 25.45
N SER A 372 -8.81 8.86 26.75
CA SER A 372 -7.89 7.83 27.25
C SER A 372 -8.41 6.44 26.86
N ILE A 373 -7.51 5.45 26.76
CA ILE A 373 -7.86 4.08 26.36
C ILE A 373 -8.94 3.49 27.28
N GLY A 374 -8.87 3.75 28.59
CA GLY A 374 -9.87 3.28 29.56
C GLY A 374 -11.25 3.96 29.47
N GLN A 375 -11.37 5.04 28.69
CA GLN A 375 -12.65 5.72 28.40
C GLN A 375 -13.28 5.24 27.09
N LEU A 376 -12.60 4.37 26.33
CA LEU A 376 -13.16 3.78 25.12
C LEU A 376 -14.20 2.73 25.53
N ASP A 377 -15.45 2.99 25.19
CA ASP A 377 -16.59 2.15 25.58
C ASP A 377 -16.42 0.71 25.10
N HIS A 378 -16.50 -0.25 26.03
CA HIS A 378 -16.35 -1.67 25.75
C HIS A 378 -17.65 -2.22 25.16
N LYS A 379 -17.89 -1.99 23.86
CA LYS A 379 -19.04 -2.59 23.17
C LYS A 379 -18.70 -3.98 22.63
N GLY A 380 -19.19 -5.00 23.34
CA GLY A 380 -19.20 -6.39 22.87
C GLY A 380 -17.87 -7.12 23.02
N LYS A 381 -17.51 -7.95 22.03
CA LYS A 381 -16.30 -8.79 22.05
C LYS A 381 -15.00 -8.03 21.77
N TRP A 382 -15.09 -6.74 21.42
CA TRP A 382 -13.94 -5.90 21.11
C TRP A 382 -13.38 -5.28 22.39
N LYS A 383 -12.35 -5.92 22.96
CA LYS A 383 -11.56 -5.32 24.03
C LYS A 383 -10.49 -4.43 23.40
N LEU A 384 -10.79 -3.14 23.23
CA LEU A 384 -9.86 -2.17 22.66
C LEU A 384 -8.53 -2.13 23.42
N GLU A 385 -8.50 -2.43 24.72
CA GLU A 385 -7.27 -2.48 25.52
C GLU A 385 -6.21 -3.48 25.01
N SER A 386 -6.64 -4.59 24.37
CA SER A 386 -5.67 -5.58 23.85
C SER A 386 -5.05 -5.16 22.52
N ILE A 387 -5.64 -4.21 21.79
CA ILE A 387 -5.18 -3.84 20.45
C ILE A 387 -3.92 -2.96 20.49
N PRO A 388 -3.82 -1.90 21.32
CA PRO A 388 -2.61 -1.10 21.48
C PRO A 388 -1.40 -1.90 21.93
N GLN A 389 -1.57 -2.94 22.77
CA GLN A 389 -0.43 -3.75 23.21
C GLN A 389 0.27 -4.45 22.04
N HIS A 390 -0.48 -4.90 21.03
CA HIS A 390 0.08 -5.49 19.83
C HIS A 390 0.69 -4.44 18.88
N LEU A 391 0.09 -3.24 18.78
CA LEU A 391 0.59 -2.18 17.90
C LEU A 391 1.80 -1.44 18.46
N VAL A 392 1.82 -1.13 19.75
CA VAL A 392 2.90 -0.39 20.42
C VAL A 392 4.21 -1.18 20.41
N SER A 393 4.14 -2.52 20.39
CA SER A 393 5.35 -3.36 20.26
C SER A 393 6.18 -3.03 19.01
N ARG A 394 5.55 -2.66 17.89
CA ARG A 394 6.24 -2.32 16.63
C ARG A 394 6.96 -0.97 16.69
N TYR A 395 6.45 -0.03 17.48
CA TYR A 395 6.98 1.33 17.58
C TYR A 395 7.97 1.53 18.74
N ARG A 396 8.17 0.50 19.57
CA ARG A 396 9.19 0.55 20.61
C ARG A 396 10.59 0.29 20.06
N ASP A 397 10.68 -0.37 18.90
CA ASP A 397 11.94 -0.79 18.27
C ASP A 397 12.36 0.11 17.08
N VAL A 398 11.61 1.18 16.82
CA VAL A 398 11.95 2.26 15.86
C VAL A 398 12.25 3.52 16.66
#